data_AF-A0ABD6E666-F1
#
_entry.id   AF-A0ABD6E666-F1
#
_cell.length_a   1.000
_cell.length_b   1.000
_cell.length_c   1.000
_cell.angle_alpha   90.00
_cell.angle_beta   90.00
_cell.angle_gamma   90.00
#
_symmetry.space_group_name_H-M   'P 1'
#
loop_
_entity.id
_entity.type
_entity.pdbx_description
1 polymer ?
#
loop_
_entity_poly.entity_id
_entity_poly.type
_entity_poly.pdbx_seq_one_letter_code
_entity_poly.pdbx_strand_id
1 'polypeptide(L)'
;MSQKSLLPLAFLYAQGSSVDGATRFQKLVFLAQREGGLESKYDFHAEKFGPYSYDLADDLKYFIESGYVERKVETNEVGHERHTFRLTDEGYKVARKMAQKNRYEPIFDIVNEVKSKFNDWNLEELLRYVYRKYPELATATDLDTDRLFDPDSDSQFLEPAEHEFLHASPQETLEQNSSAEDVFSLD
;
A
#
# COMPACT_ATOMS: atom_id res chain seq x y z
N MET A 1 17.18 -10.97 -8.38
CA MET A 1 16.07 -10.03 -8.07
C MET A 1 14.79 -10.84 -8.03
N SER A 2 13.99 -10.73 -6.97
CA SER A 2 12.68 -11.39 -6.92
C SER A 2 11.77 -10.81 -8.02
N GLN A 3 10.87 -11.63 -8.57
CA GLN A 3 9.93 -11.17 -9.58
C GLN A 3 8.96 -10.16 -8.93
N LYS A 4 8.94 -8.93 -9.45
CA LYS A 4 8.07 -7.84 -8.96
C LYS A 4 6.60 -8.25 -9.07
N SER A 5 5.86 -8.10 -7.98
CA SER A 5 4.43 -8.41 -7.97
C SER A 5 3.63 -7.26 -8.58
N LEU A 6 2.67 -7.57 -9.44
CA LEU A 6 1.81 -6.59 -10.09
C LEU A 6 0.62 -6.14 -9.20
N LEU A 7 0.56 -6.60 -7.95
CA LEU A 7 -0.52 -6.28 -7.01
C LEU A 7 -0.70 -4.77 -6.77
N PRO A 8 0.35 -3.95 -6.62
CA PRO A 8 0.18 -2.51 -6.45
C PRO A 8 -0.58 -1.87 -7.62
N LEU A 9 -0.31 -2.31 -8.85
CA LEU A 9 -1.01 -1.83 -10.05
C LEU A 9 -2.48 -2.27 -10.06
N ALA A 10 -2.78 -3.49 -9.60
CA ALA A 10 -4.17 -3.95 -9.47
C ALA A 10 -4.96 -3.10 -8.45
N PHE A 11 -4.36 -2.80 -7.29
CA PHE A 11 -4.95 -1.92 -6.27
C PHE A 11 -5.21 -0.50 -6.77
N LEU A 12 -4.29 0.07 -7.56
CA LEU A 12 -4.44 1.40 -8.13
C LEU A 12 -5.36 1.44 -9.38
N TYR A 13 -5.64 0.30 -10.00
CA TYR A 13 -6.57 0.21 -11.13
C TYR A 13 -8.02 0.00 -10.68
N ALA A 14 -8.22 -0.88 -9.69
CA ALA A 14 -9.52 -1.24 -9.18
C ALA A 14 -10.31 0.00 -8.72
N GLN A 15 -11.59 0.06 -9.10
CA GLN A 15 -12.49 1.18 -8.78
C GLN A 15 -11.98 2.57 -9.23
N GLY A 16 -11.10 2.64 -10.23
CA GLY A 16 -10.59 3.90 -10.80
C GLY A 16 -9.89 4.82 -9.79
N SER A 17 -9.42 4.26 -8.67
CA SER A 17 -9.10 5.05 -7.48
C SER A 17 -7.61 5.29 -7.31
N SER A 18 -7.27 6.43 -6.72
CA SER A 18 -6.02 6.60 -6.00
C SER A 18 -6.01 5.80 -4.70
N VAL A 19 -4.82 5.58 -4.16
CA VAL A 19 -4.68 5.26 -2.75
C VAL A 19 -4.05 6.47 -2.07
N ASP A 20 -4.73 6.98 -1.06
CA ASP A 20 -4.29 8.12 -0.27
C ASP A 20 -3.66 7.61 1.03
N GLY A 21 -2.36 7.84 1.19
CA GLY A 21 -1.53 7.36 2.30
C GLY A 21 -0.80 6.06 1.98
N ALA A 22 0.51 6.04 2.21
CA ALA A 22 1.35 4.85 2.14
C ALA A 22 0.96 3.83 3.22
N THR A 23 0.61 4.31 4.42
CA THR A 23 0.11 3.45 5.50
C THR A 23 -1.17 2.74 5.08
N ARG A 24 -2.11 3.47 4.46
CA ARG A 24 -3.36 2.91 3.94
C ARG A 24 -3.07 1.83 2.90
N PHE A 25 -2.14 2.08 1.97
CA PHE A 25 -1.77 1.09 0.96
C PHE A 25 -1.31 -0.22 1.60
N GLN A 26 -0.39 -0.14 2.56
CA GLN A 26 0.09 -1.31 3.31
C GLN A 26 -1.06 -2.10 3.95
N LYS A 27 -2.01 -1.40 4.57
CA LYS A 27 -3.16 -2.06 5.24
C LYS A 27 -4.13 -2.70 4.26
N LEU A 28 -4.42 -2.05 3.14
CA LEU A 28 -5.32 -2.61 2.12
C LEU A 28 -4.75 -3.90 1.51
N VAL A 29 -3.45 -3.92 1.17
CA VAL A 29 -2.80 -5.13 0.64
C VAL A 29 -2.71 -6.23 1.70
N PHE A 30 -2.36 -5.88 2.94
CA PHE A 30 -2.36 -6.80 4.07
C PHE A 30 -3.73 -7.49 4.25
N LEU A 31 -4.81 -6.70 4.25
CA LEU A 31 -6.17 -7.22 4.41
C LEU A 31 -6.60 -8.10 3.23
N ALA A 32 -6.16 -7.81 2.00
CA ALA A 32 -6.40 -8.70 0.87
C ALA A 32 -5.71 -10.07 1.01
N GLN A 33 -4.46 -10.12 1.49
CA GLN A 33 -3.79 -11.40 1.76
C GLN A 33 -4.38 -12.14 2.96
N ARG A 34 -4.73 -11.43 4.03
CA ARG A 34 -5.21 -12.07 5.27
C ARG A 34 -6.68 -12.46 5.24
N GLU A 35 -7.53 -11.65 4.63
CA GLU A 35 -8.99 -11.82 4.67
C GLU A 35 -9.58 -12.16 3.32
N GLY A 36 -8.99 -11.65 2.25
CA GLY A 36 -9.48 -11.85 0.88
C GLY A 36 -9.04 -13.16 0.23
N GLY A 37 -8.13 -13.91 0.86
CA GLY A 37 -7.59 -15.15 0.27
C GLY A 37 -6.63 -14.92 -0.89
N LEU A 38 -6.08 -13.71 -1.01
CA LEU A 38 -5.01 -13.43 -1.97
C LEU A 38 -3.77 -14.25 -1.60
N GLU A 39 -3.10 -14.83 -2.60
CA GLU A 39 -1.84 -15.54 -2.40
C GLU A 39 -0.87 -14.69 -1.57
N SER A 40 -0.23 -15.31 -0.57
CA SER A 40 0.73 -14.63 0.31
C SER A 40 2.00 -14.29 -0.47
N LYS A 41 2.01 -13.11 -1.10
CA LYS A 41 3.12 -12.59 -1.89
C LYS A 41 4.06 -11.69 -1.10
N TYR A 42 3.54 -11.06 -0.07
CA TYR A 42 4.23 -10.13 0.79
C TYR A 42 4.29 -10.65 2.21
N ASP A 43 5.47 -10.65 2.81
CA ASP A 43 5.64 -10.90 4.23
C ASP A 43 5.36 -9.62 5.01
N PHE A 44 4.50 -9.73 6.01
CA PHE A 44 4.11 -8.61 6.88
C PHE A 44 4.59 -8.84 8.31
N HIS A 45 5.24 -7.82 8.86
CA HIS A 45 5.74 -7.78 10.22
C HIS A 45 5.16 -6.57 10.98
N ALA A 46 5.25 -6.64 12.31
CA ALA A 46 4.81 -5.55 13.17
C ALA A 46 5.78 -4.36 13.04
N GLU A 47 5.25 -3.21 12.65
CA GLU A 47 5.99 -1.93 12.64
C GLU A 47 5.22 -0.85 13.40
N LYS A 48 5.82 0.34 13.46
CA LYS A 48 5.30 1.54 14.12
C LYS A 48 3.80 1.83 13.88
N PHE A 49 3.28 1.45 12.71
CA PHE A 49 1.88 1.68 12.31
C PHE A 49 1.13 0.39 11.99
N GLY A 50 1.56 -0.73 12.56
CA GLY A 50 0.93 -2.03 12.39
C GLY A 50 1.60 -2.87 11.29
N PRO A 51 0.87 -3.80 10.66
CA PRO A 51 1.40 -4.67 9.61
C PRO A 51 2.06 -3.88 8.49
N TYR A 52 3.33 -4.16 8.21
CA TYR A 52 4.08 -3.51 7.14
C TYR A 52 4.85 -4.56 6.36
N SER A 53 4.99 -4.37 5.05
CA SER A 53 5.82 -5.20 4.19
C SER A 53 6.84 -4.34 3.45
N TYR A 54 8.12 -4.68 3.66
CA TYR A 54 9.24 -4.07 2.94
C TYR A 54 9.19 -4.39 1.44
N ASP A 55 8.80 -5.62 1.09
CA ASP A 55 8.66 -6.06 -0.30
C ASP A 55 7.58 -5.28 -1.06
N LEU A 56 6.44 -5.01 -0.41
CA LEU A 56 5.39 -4.17 -0.99
C LEU A 56 5.88 -2.73 -1.21
N ALA A 57 6.62 -2.18 -0.24
CA ALA A 57 7.17 -0.84 -0.37
C ALA A 57 8.19 -0.76 -1.51
N ASP A 58 9.05 -1.78 -1.66
CA ASP A 58 10.04 -1.87 -2.73
C ASP A 58 9.37 -2.05 -4.11
N ASP A 59 8.30 -2.85 -4.21
CA ASP A 59 7.50 -2.95 -5.44
C ASP A 59 6.86 -1.62 -5.81
N LEU A 60 6.25 -0.92 -4.84
CA LEU A 60 5.63 0.38 -5.08
C LEU A 60 6.67 1.42 -5.51
N LYS A 61 7.84 1.44 -4.86
CA LYS A 61 8.98 2.29 -5.23
C LYS A 61 9.44 2.00 -6.65
N TYR A 62 9.61 0.73 -7.02
CA TYR A 62 9.96 0.32 -8.37
C TYR A 62 8.96 0.83 -9.41
N PHE A 63 7.65 0.72 -9.16
CA PHE A 63 6.64 1.21 -10.11
C PHE A 63 6.59 2.74 -10.21
N ILE A 64 6.96 3.45 -9.14
CA ILE A 64 7.13 4.90 -9.18
C ILE A 64 8.34 5.28 -10.03
N GLU A 65 9.50 4.70 -9.74
CA GLU A 65 10.75 4.98 -10.45
C GLU A 65 10.70 4.57 -11.93
N SER A 66 9.92 3.53 -12.24
CA SER A 66 9.69 3.06 -13.61
C SER A 66 8.59 3.84 -14.36
N GLY A 67 7.96 4.85 -13.73
CA GLY A 67 6.96 5.70 -14.37
C GLY A 67 5.58 5.06 -14.58
N TYR A 68 5.28 3.94 -13.91
CA TYR A 68 3.95 3.31 -13.94
C TYR A 68 2.99 3.88 -12.88
N VAL A 69 3.56 4.42 -11.79
CA VAL A 69 2.81 5.03 -10.68
C VAL A 69 3.31 6.45 -10.46
N GLU A 70 2.41 7.40 -10.36
CA GLU A 70 2.69 8.76 -9.90
C GLU A 70 2.45 8.85 -8.38
N ARG A 71 3.39 9.47 -7.67
CA ARG A 71 3.25 9.85 -6.26
C ARG A 71 3.13 11.37 -6.18
N LYS A 72 1.96 11.87 -5.76
CA LYS A 72 1.77 13.28 -5.42
C LYS A 72 1.97 13.48 -3.93
N VAL A 73 2.74 14.50 -3.55
CA VAL A 73 2.95 14.89 -2.15
C VAL A 73 2.30 16.24 -1.93
N GLU A 74 1.39 16.33 -0.96
CA GLU A 74 0.73 17.57 -0.56
C GLU A 74 1.06 17.85 0.90
N THR A 75 1.71 18.98 1.18
CA THR A 75 1.98 19.41 2.55
C THR A 75 0.84 20.31 3.04
N ASN A 76 0.25 19.99 4.19
CA ASN A 76 -0.75 20.85 4.81
C ASN A 76 -0.11 22.05 5.53
N GLU A 77 -0.94 22.97 6.06
CA GLU A 77 -0.49 24.21 6.71
C GLU A 77 0.39 23.98 7.95
N VAL A 78 0.32 22.79 8.56
CA VAL A 78 1.10 22.40 9.74
C VAL A 78 2.34 21.57 9.39
N GLY A 79 2.66 21.41 8.10
CA GLY A 79 3.87 20.74 7.62
C GLY A 79 3.76 19.23 7.45
N HIS A 80 2.57 18.64 7.58
CA HIS A 80 2.37 17.20 7.36
C HIS A 80 2.19 16.90 5.88
N GLU A 81 2.91 15.88 5.41
CA GLU A 81 2.83 15.40 4.05
C GLU A 81 1.73 14.35 3.90
N ARG A 82 0.88 14.53 2.91
CA ARG A 82 -0.07 13.52 2.42
C ARG A 82 0.43 13.00 1.10
N HIS A 83 0.63 11.70 0.98
CA HIS A 83 1.03 11.09 -0.27
C HIS A 83 -0.15 10.40 -0.95
N THR A 84 -0.32 10.67 -2.24
CA THR A 84 -1.37 10.08 -3.06
C THR A 84 -0.72 9.31 -4.19
N PHE A 85 -1.09 8.04 -4.34
CA PHE A 85 -0.58 7.16 -5.40
C PHE A 85 -1.64 6.98 -6.47
N ARG A 86 -1.26 7.13 -7.74
CA ARG A 86 -2.13 6.97 -8.92
C ARG A 86 -1.38 6.28 -10.04
N LEU A 87 -2.10 5.55 -10.89
CA LEU A 87 -1.49 5.05 -12.14
C LEU A 87 -1.20 6.21 -13.08
N THR A 88 -0.05 6.17 -13.73
CA THR A 88 0.19 6.95 -14.95
C THR A 88 -0.57 6.35 -16.14
N ASP A 89 -0.56 7.02 -17.28
CA ASP A 89 -1.13 6.46 -18.52
C ASP A 89 -0.52 5.09 -18.88
N GLU A 90 0.80 4.93 -18.69
CA GLU A 90 1.48 3.66 -18.95
C GLU A 90 1.10 2.60 -17.90
N GLY A 91 1.06 2.96 -16.62
CA GLY A 91 0.58 2.07 -15.56
C GLY A 91 -0.85 1.59 -15.79
N TYR A 92 -1.72 2.49 -16.26
CA TYR A 92 -3.10 2.16 -16.61
C TYR A 92 -3.18 1.17 -17.77
N LYS A 93 -2.37 1.33 -18.82
CA LYS A 93 -2.31 0.35 -19.93
C LYS A 93 -1.88 -1.04 -19.43
N VAL A 94 -0.89 -1.12 -18.55
CA VAL A 94 -0.44 -2.38 -17.96
C VAL A 94 -1.56 -3.01 -17.13
N ALA A 95 -2.14 -2.26 -16.19
CA ALA A 95 -3.16 -2.79 -15.30
C ALA A 95 -4.45 -3.19 -16.05
N ARG A 96 -4.83 -2.42 -17.09
CA ARG A 96 -5.95 -2.78 -17.98
C ARG A 96 -5.69 -4.10 -18.71
N LYS A 97 -4.49 -4.32 -19.23
CA LYS A 97 -4.12 -5.60 -19.86
C LYS A 97 -4.19 -6.75 -18.86
N MET A 98 -3.83 -6.52 -17.59
CA MET A 98 -3.99 -7.52 -16.54
C MET A 98 -5.47 -7.85 -16.30
N ALA A 99 -6.32 -6.84 -16.14
CA ALA A 99 -7.75 -7.00 -15.88
C ALA A 99 -8.50 -7.76 -16.99
N GLN A 100 -7.95 -7.76 -18.21
CA GLN A 100 -8.51 -8.49 -19.35
C GLN A 100 -8.10 -9.98 -19.42
N LYS A 101 -7.14 -10.42 -18.59
CA LYS A 101 -6.66 -11.81 -18.58
C LYS A 101 -7.33 -12.57 -17.43
N ASN A 102 -8.07 -13.65 -17.75
CA ASN A 102 -8.79 -14.48 -16.77
C ASN A 102 -7.93 -14.94 -15.57
N ARG A 103 -6.62 -15.17 -15.77
CA ARG A 103 -5.71 -15.57 -14.69
C ARG A 103 -5.60 -14.53 -13.54
N TYR A 104 -5.94 -13.27 -13.80
CA TYR A 104 -5.90 -12.19 -12.81
C TYR A 104 -7.30 -11.81 -12.30
N GLU A 105 -8.37 -12.38 -12.84
CA GLU A 105 -9.76 -12.12 -12.42
C GLU A 105 -9.94 -12.32 -10.89
N PRO A 106 -9.47 -13.43 -10.27
CA PRO A 106 -9.61 -13.60 -8.83
C PRO A 106 -8.90 -12.52 -8.01
N ILE A 107 -7.78 -11.99 -8.51
CA ILE A 107 -7.05 -10.90 -7.84
C ILE A 107 -7.90 -9.63 -7.86
N PHE A 108 -8.48 -9.27 -9.02
CA PHE A 108 -9.30 -8.08 -9.13
C PHE A 108 -10.58 -8.19 -8.30
N ASP A 109 -11.19 -9.38 -8.21
CA ASP A 109 -12.36 -9.60 -7.35
C ASP A 109 -12.04 -9.32 -5.87
N ILE A 110 -10.94 -9.90 -5.37
CA ILE A 110 -10.49 -9.70 -3.98
C ILE A 110 -10.15 -8.23 -3.72
N VAL A 111 -9.40 -7.60 -4.63
CA VAL A 111 -9.03 -6.18 -4.51
C VAL A 111 -10.28 -5.30 -4.48
N ASN A 112 -11.26 -5.57 -5.36
CA ASN A 112 -12.51 -4.82 -5.38
C ASN A 112 -13.32 -5.02 -4.09
N GLU A 113 -13.38 -6.23 -3.55
CA GLU A 113 -14.07 -6.51 -2.28
C GLU A 113 -13.43 -5.73 -1.12
N VAL A 114 -12.11 -5.81 -0.98
CA VAL A 114 -11.36 -5.11 0.07
C VAL A 114 -11.52 -3.60 -0.07
N LYS A 115 -11.38 -3.06 -1.29
CA LYS A 115 -11.56 -1.63 -1.54
C LYS A 115 -12.98 -1.17 -1.26
N SER A 116 -14.01 -1.90 -1.71
CA SER A 116 -15.41 -1.59 -1.36
C SER A 116 -15.66 -1.55 0.14
N LYS A 117 -14.98 -2.40 0.90
CA LYS A 117 -15.18 -2.50 2.35
C LYS A 117 -14.47 -1.40 3.13
N PHE A 118 -13.25 -1.04 2.73
CA PHE A 118 -12.38 -0.19 3.55
C PHE A 118 -12.12 1.20 2.95
N ASN A 119 -12.42 1.46 1.68
CA ASN A 119 -12.10 2.76 1.05
C ASN A 119 -12.81 3.95 1.68
N ASP A 120 -14.02 3.76 2.22
CA ASP A 120 -14.79 4.82 2.87
C ASP A 120 -14.35 5.06 4.32
N TRP A 121 -13.52 4.18 4.87
CA TRP A 121 -13.02 4.33 6.24
C TRP A 121 -11.88 5.31 6.26
N ASN A 122 -11.87 6.20 7.25
CA ASN A 122 -10.70 7.01 7.52
C ASN A 122 -9.54 6.11 8.01
N LEU A 123 -8.32 6.65 8.01
CA LEU A 123 -7.14 5.87 8.38
C LEU A 123 -7.24 5.32 9.81
N GLU A 124 -7.77 6.10 10.74
CA GLU A 124 -7.89 5.72 12.14
C GLU A 124 -8.82 4.51 12.31
N GLU A 125 -9.98 4.52 11.64
CA GLU A 125 -10.92 3.39 11.60
C GLU A 125 -10.25 2.12 11.06
N LEU A 126 -9.47 2.27 9.98
CA LEU A 126 -8.73 1.17 9.37
C LEU A 126 -7.68 0.61 10.34
N LEU A 127 -6.91 1.47 11.00
CA LEU A 127 -5.90 1.07 11.98
C LEU A 127 -6.51 0.42 13.21
N ARG A 128 -7.59 0.99 13.78
CA ARG A 128 -8.35 0.41 14.90
C ARG A 128 -8.79 -1.02 14.57
N TYR A 129 -9.32 -1.25 13.37
CA TYR A 129 -9.74 -2.57 12.93
C TYR A 129 -8.57 -3.55 12.83
N VAL A 130 -7.49 -3.13 12.17
CA VAL A 130 -6.30 -3.96 12.02
C VAL A 130 -5.71 -4.31 13.39
N TYR A 131 -5.62 -3.37 14.32
CA TYR A 131 -4.98 -3.58 15.62
C TYR A 131 -5.83 -4.47 16.53
N ARG A 132 -7.15 -4.31 16.48
CA ARG A 132 -8.07 -5.16 17.25
C ARG A 132 -8.04 -6.60 16.77
N LYS A 133 -7.92 -6.80 15.46
CA LYS A 133 -8.02 -8.13 14.84
C LYS A 133 -6.68 -8.86 14.76
N TYR A 134 -5.59 -8.12 14.62
CA TYR A 134 -4.21 -8.63 14.50
C TYR A 134 -3.30 -7.97 15.56
N PRO A 135 -3.58 -8.16 16.86
CA PRO A 135 -2.84 -7.50 17.93
C PRO A 135 -1.35 -7.85 17.93
N GLU A 136 -0.97 -9.04 17.43
CA GLU A 136 0.41 -9.48 17.27
C GLU A 136 1.21 -8.64 16.26
N LEU A 137 0.53 -7.92 15.37
CA LEU A 137 1.14 -7.02 14.40
C LEU A 137 1.07 -5.55 14.81
N ALA A 138 0.53 -5.27 16.00
CA ALA A 138 0.51 -3.93 16.61
C ALA A 138 1.56 -3.77 17.73
N THR A 139 2.40 -4.78 17.98
CA THR A 139 3.32 -4.81 19.14
C THR A 139 4.46 -3.80 19.06
N ALA A 140 4.80 -3.33 17.87
CA ALA A 140 5.85 -2.35 17.63
C ALA A 140 5.29 -0.93 17.42
N THR A 141 4.01 -0.70 17.76
CA THR A 141 3.36 0.56 17.43
C THR A 141 3.92 1.73 18.23
N ASP A 142 4.19 2.84 17.54
CA ASP A 142 4.52 4.14 18.16
C ASP A 142 3.25 4.97 18.42
N LEU A 143 2.06 4.41 18.12
CA LEU A 143 0.79 5.08 18.33
C LEU A 143 0.38 5.04 19.79
N ASP A 144 -0.22 6.15 20.24
CA ASP A 144 -0.97 6.17 21.48
C ASP A 144 -2.24 5.32 21.31
N THR A 145 -2.11 4.02 21.61
CA THR A 145 -3.21 3.07 21.45
C THR A 145 -4.37 3.35 22.40
N ASP A 146 -4.12 3.94 23.57
CA ASP A 146 -5.19 4.32 24.50
C ASP A 146 -6.06 5.40 23.87
N ARG A 147 -5.44 6.43 23.29
CA ARG A 147 -6.15 7.47 22.52
C ARG A 147 -6.80 6.91 21.25
N LEU A 148 -6.13 6.00 20.54
CA LEU A 148 -6.68 5.35 19.36
C LEU A 148 -7.97 4.57 19.67
N PHE A 149 -8.14 4.07 20.89
CA PHE A 149 -9.35 3.35 21.29
C PHE A 149 -10.31 4.17 22.15
N ASP A 150 -9.99 5.44 22.43
CA ASP A 150 -10.84 6.37 23.17
C ASP A 150 -11.98 6.89 22.27
N PRO A 151 -13.26 6.61 22.59
CA PRO A 151 -14.39 7.12 21.83
C PRO A 151 -14.59 8.64 21.95
N ASP A 152 -14.01 9.27 22.98
CA ASP A 152 -14.17 10.70 23.29
C ASP A 152 -12.97 11.57 22.81
N SER A 153 -11.96 10.96 22.18
CA SER A 153 -10.83 11.69 21.58
C SER A 153 -11.25 12.38 20.28
N ASP A 154 -11.19 13.72 20.27
CA ASP A 154 -11.18 14.53 19.03
C ASP A 154 -9.87 14.24 18.26
N SER A 155 -9.89 13.20 17.42
CA SER A 155 -8.69 12.69 16.76
C SER A 155 -8.32 13.53 15.54
N GLN A 156 -7.30 14.37 15.69
CA GLN A 156 -6.36 14.67 14.60
C GLN A 156 -5.26 13.60 14.66
N PHE A 157 -5.55 12.44 14.10
CA PHE A 157 -4.52 11.41 13.91
C PHE A 157 -3.52 11.93 12.88
N LEU A 158 -2.30 12.21 13.33
CA LEU A 158 -1.23 12.66 12.45
C LEU A 158 -0.50 11.43 11.92
N GLU A 159 -0.59 11.19 10.61
CA GLU A 159 0.37 10.29 9.98
C GLU A 159 1.78 10.85 10.23
N PRO A 160 2.73 10.03 10.70
CA PRO A 160 4.13 10.43 10.69
C PRO A 160 4.54 10.72 9.25
N ALA A 161 5.50 11.63 9.08
CA ALA A 161 6.02 11.99 7.76
C ALA A 161 6.30 10.72 6.94
N GLU A 162 5.52 10.48 5.87
CA GLU A 162 5.60 9.22 5.12
C GLU A 162 6.94 9.08 4.37
N HIS A 163 7.77 10.13 4.39
CA HIS A 163 9.17 10.08 4.00
C HIS A 163 9.95 8.97 4.75
N GLU A 164 9.70 8.72 6.04
CA GLU A 164 10.39 7.64 6.76
C GLU A 164 9.93 6.24 6.27
N PHE A 165 8.67 6.11 5.85
CA PHE A 165 8.08 4.83 5.46
C PHE A 165 8.65 4.26 4.15
N LEU A 166 8.77 5.08 3.11
CA LEU A 166 9.28 4.59 1.82
C LEU A 166 10.82 4.48 1.78
N HIS A 167 11.50 5.02 2.78
CA HIS A 167 12.96 4.94 2.93
C HIS A 167 13.40 3.93 4.00
N ALA A 168 12.47 3.26 4.68
CA ALA A 168 12.80 2.22 5.65
C ALA A 168 13.17 0.92 4.93
N SER A 169 14.43 0.80 4.53
CA SER A 169 15.14 -0.47 4.54
C SER A 169 16.31 -0.30 5.51
N PRO A 170 16.54 -1.18 6.49
CA PRO A 170 17.65 -0.98 7.44
C PRO A 170 19.03 -0.92 6.78
N GLN A 171 19.20 -1.35 5.53
CA GLN A 171 20.47 -1.29 4.80
C GLN A 171 20.25 -1.10 3.30
N GLU A 172 21.20 -0.40 2.65
CA GLU A 172 21.46 -0.34 1.20
C GLU A 172 20.88 0.85 0.39
N THR A 173 21.63 1.95 0.45
CA THR A 173 21.89 2.77 -0.74
C THR A 173 22.94 2.06 -1.58
N LEU A 174 22.59 1.48 -2.74
CA LEU A 174 23.55 1.26 -3.81
C LEU A 174 22.87 1.26 -5.19
N GLU A 175 23.50 1.98 -6.11
CA GLU A 175 23.12 2.20 -7.51
C GLU A 175 22.94 0.90 -8.30
N GLN A 176 22.02 0.87 -9.27
CA GLN A 176 22.39 0.95 -10.70
C GLN A 176 21.17 0.82 -11.63
N ASN A 177 21.19 1.67 -12.66
CA ASN A 177 20.31 1.65 -13.83
C ASN A 177 20.39 0.33 -14.60
N SER A 178 19.24 -0.25 -14.96
CA SER A 178 19.13 -1.09 -16.17
C SER A 178 17.70 -1.17 -16.69
N SER A 179 17.54 -0.77 -17.95
CA SER A 179 16.44 -0.95 -18.92
C SER A 179 15.19 -1.74 -18.48
N ALA A 180 14.03 -1.07 -18.56
CA ALA A 180 12.72 -1.58 -18.16
C ALA A 180 11.94 -2.36 -19.26
N GLU A 181 12.61 -3.05 -20.18
CA GLU A 181 11.91 -3.75 -21.29
C GLU A 181 11.74 -5.27 -21.14
N ASP A 182 12.32 -5.94 -20.15
CA ASP A 182 12.29 -7.42 -20.10
C ASP A 182 11.30 -8.04 -19.10
N VAL A 183 10.54 -7.25 -18.32
CA VAL A 183 9.63 -7.81 -17.29
C VAL A 183 8.24 -8.18 -17.84
N PHE A 184 7.86 -7.65 -19.01
CA PHE A 184 6.53 -7.89 -19.61
C PHE A 184 6.51 -8.86 -20.79
N SER A 185 7.58 -9.64 -21.00
CA SER A 185 7.59 -10.77 -21.92
C SER A 185 6.76 -11.91 -21.34
N LEU A 186 5.44 -11.80 -21.52
CA LEU A 186 4.43 -12.76 -21.10
C LEU A 186 3.88 -13.48 -22.34
N ASP A 187 4.55 -14.57 -22.73
CA ASP A 187 3.91 -15.66 -23.47
C ASP A 187 2.87 -16.37 -22.58
#